data_AF-A0A958G2Q9-F1
#
_entry.id   AF-A0A958G2Q9-F1
#
_cell.length_a   1.000
_cell.length_b   1.000
_cell.length_c   1.000
_cell.angle_alpha   90.00
_cell.angle_beta   90.00
_cell.angle_gamma   90.00
#
_symmetry.space_group_name_H-M   'P 1'
#
loop_
_entity.id
_entity.type
_entity.pdbx_description
1 polymer ?
#
loop_
_entity_poly.entity_id
_entity_poly.type
_entity_poly.pdbx_seq_one_letter_code
_entity_poly.pdbx_strand_id
1 'polypeptide(L)'
;MSSEVNLRAVTSPANYLDSSVSTARAALGKISEFWRPASRHRFQPKLASSRCKRSNRFKSATARIKESPFYASTRSSEAPHGYFEGRHIIGSCNKIQGGVYIGVIPHEAVVIDEKHGTLADIYHSFVMKFVAPGGARETLEEKIFFRIVQFTKYKLPLNEEKVRQLAFKSRIGPDRKTALDFYIKEQAGAARHQVLLAGYLLQR
;
A
#
# COMPACT_ATOMS: atom_id res chain seq x y z
N MET A 1 -3.13 33.92 -73.51
CA MET A 1 -2.29 33.74 -72.32
C MET A 1 -3.22 33.37 -71.19
N SER A 2 -3.45 32.06 -71.02
CA SER A 2 -2.96 31.26 -69.87
C SER A 2 -4.03 31.26 -68.78
N SER A 3 -4.53 30.17 -68.24
CA SER A 3 -4.18 28.74 -68.32
C SER A 3 -5.29 27.97 -67.62
N GLU A 4 -5.57 26.75 -68.09
CA GLU A 4 -6.41 25.77 -67.42
C GLU A 4 -5.89 25.42 -66.01
N VAL A 5 -6.80 25.20 -65.06
CA VAL A 5 -6.53 24.34 -63.90
C VAL A 5 -7.73 23.42 -63.65
N ASN A 6 -7.46 22.16 -63.94
CA ASN A 6 -8.19 20.95 -63.59
C ASN A 6 -7.84 20.56 -62.14
N LEU A 7 -8.75 19.95 -61.35
CA LEU A 7 -8.51 19.04 -60.19
C LEU A 7 -9.84 18.84 -59.40
N ARG A 8 -10.54 17.71 -59.59
CA ARG A 8 -10.45 16.43 -58.84
C ARG A 8 -11.16 16.39 -57.47
N ALA A 9 -12.20 15.55 -57.46
CA ALA A 9 -12.62 14.57 -56.43
C ALA A 9 -12.22 14.79 -54.97
N VAL A 10 -13.24 15.01 -54.13
CA VAL A 10 -13.20 14.84 -52.68
C VAL A 10 -13.51 13.36 -52.37
N THR A 11 -12.49 12.59 -51.99
CA THR A 11 -12.66 11.26 -51.38
C THR A 11 -12.50 11.36 -49.86
N SER A 12 -13.49 10.78 -49.16
CA SER A 12 -13.63 10.69 -47.70
C SER A 12 -12.48 9.92 -47.03
N PRO A 13 -11.94 10.37 -45.87
CA PRO A 13 -11.01 9.59 -45.07
C PRO A 13 -11.77 8.84 -43.96
N ALA A 14 -12.33 7.68 -44.29
CA ALA A 14 -12.69 6.66 -43.32
C ALA A 14 -11.76 5.47 -43.58
N ASN A 15 -10.63 5.41 -42.86
CA ASN A 15 -9.80 4.22 -42.61
C ASN A 15 -8.46 4.65 -42.00
N TYR A 16 -8.43 4.96 -40.70
CA TYR A 16 -7.17 5.17 -39.98
C TYR A 16 -7.21 4.76 -38.49
N LEU A 17 -8.11 3.84 -38.10
CA LEU A 17 -8.28 3.46 -36.69
C LEU A 17 -8.15 1.98 -36.36
N ASP A 18 -7.80 1.09 -37.30
CA ASP A 18 -7.80 -0.35 -37.03
C ASP A 18 -6.42 -1.03 -36.84
N SER A 19 -5.30 -0.34 -37.07
CA SER A 19 -3.97 -0.97 -36.94
C SER A 19 -3.34 -0.84 -35.55
N SER A 20 -3.80 0.07 -34.70
CA SER A 20 -3.18 0.33 -33.38
C SER A 20 -3.74 -0.54 -32.25
N VAL A 21 -5.00 -1.00 -32.36
CA VAL A 21 -5.66 -1.80 -31.32
C VAL A 21 -5.27 -3.29 -31.40
N SER A 22 -4.99 -3.79 -32.60
CA SER A 22 -4.53 -5.18 -32.83
C SER A 22 -3.16 -5.45 -32.20
N THR A 23 -2.23 -4.50 -32.32
CA THR A 23 -0.85 -4.64 -31.85
C THR A 23 -0.74 -4.59 -30.31
N ALA A 24 -1.62 -3.84 -29.63
CA ALA A 24 -1.67 -3.77 -28.17
C ALA A 24 -2.20 -5.08 -27.54
N ARG A 25 -3.15 -5.76 -28.19
CA ARG A 25 -3.67 -7.06 -27.72
C ARG A 25 -2.65 -8.20 -27.89
N ALA A 26 -1.85 -8.18 -28.95
CA ALA A 26 -0.80 -9.17 -29.17
C ALA A 26 0.35 -9.07 -28.15
N ALA A 27 0.64 -7.86 -27.65
CA ALA A 27 1.66 -7.66 -26.60
C ALA A 27 1.20 -8.15 -25.21
N LEU A 28 -0.09 -8.02 -24.89
CA LEU A 28 -0.65 -8.48 -23.61
C LEU A 28 -0.83 -10.01 -23.54
N GLY A 29 -1.04 -10.67 -24.68
CA GLY A 29 -1.14 -12.14 -24.76
C GLY A 29 0.19 -12.87 -24.53
N LYS A 30 1.35 -12.24 -24.80
CA LYS A 30 2.68 -12.86 -24.59
C LYS A 30 3.23 -12.68 -23.18
N ILE A 31 2.68 -11.77 -22.39
CA ILE A 31 3.12 -11.54 -20.99
C ILE A 31 2.46 -12.55 -20.03
N SER A 32 1.31 -13.13 -20.39
CA SER A 32 0.59 -14.10 -19.54
C SER A 32 1.21 -15.51 -19.54
N GLU A 33 1.97 -15.90 -20.57
CA GLU A 33 2.61 -17.23 -20.64
C GLU A 33 3.97 -17.29 -19.93
N PHE A 34 4.63 -16.15 -19.70
CA PHE A 34 5.93 -16.11 -18.99
C PHE A 34 5.78 -16.20 -17.46
N TRP A 35 4.56 -16.03 -16.95
CA TRP A 35 4.19 -16.25 -15.55
C TRP A 35 3.57 -17.64 -15.35
N ARG A 36 4.29 -18.71 -15.75
CA ARG A 36 4.06 -20.01 -15.11
C ARG A 36 4.64 -19.90 -13.68
N PRO A 37 3.85 -20.07 -12.62
CA PRO A 37 4.36 -20.02 -11.27
C PRO A 37 5.28 -21.22 -11.08
N ALA A 38 6.59 -20.99 -11.14
CA ALA A 38 7.57 -21.94 -10.67
C ALA A 38 7.19 -22.29 -9.23
N SER A 39 6.83 -23.56 -9.03
CA SER A 39 6.79 -24.30 -7.77
C SER A 39 6.89 -23.43 -6.52
N ARG A 40 5.76 -23.31 -5.82
CA ARG A 40 5.62 -22.73 -4.48
C ARG A 40 6.74 -23.23 -3.56
N HIS A 41 7.88 -22.56 -3.53
CA HIS A 41 8.67 -22.45 -2.32
C HIS A 41 7.84 -21.58 -1.39
N ARG A 42 6.91 -22.27 -0.73
CA ARG A 42 6.26 -21.80 0.48
C ARG A 42 7.43 -21.45 1.40
N PHE A 43 7.79 -20.17 1.44
CA PHE A 43 8.65 -19.63 2.47
C PHE A 43 7.87 -19.90 3.75
N GLN A 44 8.12 -21.06 4.35
CA GLN A 44 7.79 -21.28 5.74
C GLN A 44 8.93 -20.56 6.44
N PRO A 45 8.74 -19.31 6.92
CA PRO A 45 9.67 -18.82 7.91
C PRO A 45 9.68 -19.89 8.98
N LYS A 46 10.81 -20.57 9.17
CA LYS A 46 11.04 -21.32 10.40
C LYS A 46 10.77 -20.28 11.48
N LEU A 47 9.62 -20.40 12.11
CA LEU A 47 9.22 -19.62 13.26
C LEU A 47 10.28 -19.94 14.30
N ALA A 48 11.38 -19.19 14.26
CA ALA A 48 12.22 -19.01 15.40
C ALA A 48 11.25 -18.50 16.46
N SER A 49 10.91 -19.39 17.39
CA SER A 49 10.13 -19.13 18.59
C SER A 49 10.89 -18.20 19.56
N SER A 50 11.77 -17.35 19.01
CA SER A 50 12.41 -16.26 19.71
C SER A 50 11.29 -15.38 20.23
N ARG A 51 11.04 -15.49 21.54
CA ARG A 51 10.06 -14.71 22.29
C ARG A 51 10.08 -13.28 21.77
N CYS A 52 9.05 -12.89 21.03
CA CYS A 52 8.86 -11.51 20.63
C CYS A 52 8.78 -10.70 21.93
N LYS A 53 9.89 -10.06 22.31
CA LYS A 53 9.95 -9.28 23.55
C LYS A 53 8.96 -8.15 23.38
N ARG A 54 7.88 -8.19 24.16
CA ARG A 54 6.84 -7.16 24.15
C ARG A 54 7.52 -5.81 24.42
N SER A 55 7.53 -4.92 23.43
CA SER A 55 8.02 -3.56 23.65
C SER A 55 7.11 -2.86 24.67
N ASN A 56 7.69 -2.04 25.55
CA ASN A 56 6.92 -1.33 26.58
C ASN A 56 5.87 -0.37 25.98
N ARG A 57 6.06 0.11 24.75
CA ARG A 57 5.11 1.03 24.09
C ARG A 57 3.74 0.40 23.80
N PHE A 58 3.69 -0.89 23.49
CA PHE A 58 2.40 -1.57 23.25
C PHE A 58 1.60 -1.74 24.53
N LYS A 59 2.27 -1.93 25.68
CA LYS A 59 1.58 -2.02 26.97
C LYS A 59 0.81 -0.74 27.27
N SER A 60 1.38 0.43 26.95
CA SER A 60 0.74 1.73 27.16
C SER A 60 -0.47 1.94 26.25
N ALA A 61 -0.39 1.59 24.96
CA ALA A 61 -1.53 1.69 24.04
C ALA A 61 -2.67 0.73 24.42
N THR A 62 -2.35 -0.52 24.74
CA THR A 62 -3.37 -1.51 25.15
C THR A 62 -4.01 -1.15 26.50
N ALA A 63 -3.25 -0.60 27.45
CA ALA A 63 -3.80 -0.15 28.73
C ALA A 63 -4.87 0.93 28.52
N ARG A 64 -4.66 1.85 27.58
CA ARG A 64 -5.59 2.92 27.26
C ARG A 64 -6.92 2.42 26.68
N ILE A 65 -6.89 1.40 25.82
CA ILE A 65 -8.10 0.87 25.17
C ILE A 65 -8.74 -0.29 25.95
N LYS A 66 -8.19 -0.67 27.11
CA LYS A 66 -8.62 -1.87 27.84
C LYS A 66 -10.09 -1.84 28.25
N GLU A 67 -10.60 -0.64 28.52
CA GLU A 67 -12.00 -0.38 28.91
C GLU A 67 -12.90 -0.02 27.71
N SER A 68 -12.32 0.07 26.50
CA SER A 68 -13.09 0.37 25.30
C SER A 68 -14.01 -0.81 24.95
N PRO A 69 -15.30 -0.58 24.64
CA PRO A 69 -16.20 -1.64 24.18
C PRO A 69 -15.76 -2.24 22.83
N PHE A 70 -14.88 -1.55 22.11
CA PHE A 70 -14.34 -1.98 20.83
C PHE A 70 -13.11 -2.88 20.96
N TYR A 71 -12.53 -3.00 22.17
CA TYR A 71 -11.37 -3.83 22.42
C TYR A 71 -11.77 -5.24 22.85
N ALA A 72 -11.31 -6.24 22.11
CA ALA A 72 -11.42 -7.65 22.50
C ALA A 72 -10.05 -8.15 22.95
N SER A 73 -9.97 -8.59 24.21
CA SER A 73 -8.74 -9.09 24.83
C SER A 73 -8.35 -10.50 24.38
N THR A 74 -9.16 -11.16 23.55
CA THR A 74 -8.88 -12.48 22.97
C THR A 74 -7.55 -12.46 22.24
N ARG A 75 -6.58 -13.23 22.73
CA ARG A 75 -5.23 -13.32 22.14
C ARG A 75 -5.08 -14.60 21.33
N SER A 76 -4.39 -14.50 20.21
CA SER A 76 -3.97 -15.62 19.38
C SER A 76 -2.51 -15.44 18.96
N SER A 77 -1.93 -16.44 18.30
CA SER A 77 -0.63 -16.30 17.65
C SER A 77 -0.60 -15.17 16.63
N GLU A 78 -1.73 -14.91 15.95
CA GLU A 78 -1.88 -13.86 14.94
C GLU A 78 -2.17 -12.48 15.55
N ALA A 79 -2.82 -12.45 16.72
CA ALA A 79 -3.23 -11.24 17.43
C ALA A 79 -2.74 -11.27 18.89
N PRO A 80 -1.42 -11.17 19.15
CA PRO A 80 -0.87 -11.24 20.50
C PRO A 80 -1.30 -10.06 21.39
N HIS A 81 -1.77 -8.98 20.76
CA HIS A 81 -2.22 -7.74 21.43
C HIS A 81 -3.75 -7.65 21.54
N GLY A 82 -4.48 -8.65 21.04
CA GLY A 82 -5.94 -8.63 20.95
C GLY A 82 -6.45 -8.00 19.65
N TYR A 83 -7.74 -7.69 19.64
CA TYR A 83 -8.43 -7.11 18.51
C TYR A 83 -9.05 -5.76 18.88
N PHE A 84 -9.14 -4.86 17.92
CA PHE A 84 -9.87 -3.60 18.04
C PHE A 84 -10.84 -3.48 16.87
N GLU A 85 -12.14 -3.37 17.17
CA GLU A 85 -13.24 -3.42 16.21
C GLU A 85 -13.11 -4.56 15.17
N GLY A 86 -12.79 -5.76 15.66
CA GLY A 86 -12.66 -6.98 14.84
C GLY A 86 -11.36 -7.13 14.04
N ARG A 87 -10.42 -6.19 14.16
CA ARG A 87 -9.09 -6.26 13.49
C ARG A 87 -8.00 -6.53 14.50
N HIS A 88 -7.00 -7.34 14.14
CA HIS A 88 -5.88 -7.59 15.04
C HIS A 88 -5.07 -6.30 15.24
N ILE A 89 -4.68 -6.02 16.47
CA ILE A 89 -3.86 -4.85 16.77
C ILE A 89 -2.44 -5.11 16.27
N ILE A 90 -1.93 -4.21 15.42
CA ILE A 90 -0.59 -4.27 14.89
C ILE A 90 0.40 -4.02 16.02
N GLY A 91 1.34 -4.94 16.18
CA GLY A 91 2.44 -4.80 17.10
C GLY A 91 3.73 -5.42 16.60
N SER A 92 4.62 -5.77 17.52
CA SER A 92 5.85 -6.44 17.15
C SER A 92 5.56 -7.88 16.70
N CYS A 93 6.19 -8.29 15.60
CA CYS A 93 6.19 -9.68 15.12
C CYS A 93 4.82 -10.22 14.67
N ASN A 94 3.82 -9.38 14.37
CA ASN A 94 2.58 -9.83 13.76
C ASN A 94 2.33 -9.17 12.39
N LYS A 95 1.32 -9.68 11.69
CA LYS A 95 0.96 -9.21 10.36
C LYS A 95 0.54 -7.73 10.40
N ILE A 96 0.92 -6.93 9.40
CA ILE A 96 0.47 -5.54 9.25
C ILE A 96 -0.81 -5.52 8.43
N GLN A 97 -0.83 -6.22 7.28
CA GLN A 97 -1.99 -6.31 6.41
C GLN A 97 -3.21 -6.92 7.11
N GLY A 98 -4.34 -6.21 7.04
CA GLY A 98 -5.62 -6.49 7.72
C GLY A 98 -5.72 -5.92 9.14
N GLY A 99 -4.62 -5.42 9.70
CA GLY A 99 -4.53 -4.99 11.08
C GLY A 99 -4.94 -3.54 11.31
N VAL A 100 -4.95 -3.16 12.59
CA VAL A 100 -5.19 -1.80 13.04
C VAL A 100 -4.08 -1.33 13.98
N TYR A 101 -3.56 -0.13 13.74
CA TYR A 101 -2.61 0.53 14.61
C TYR A 101 -3.34 1.45 15.59
N ILE A 102 -3.01 1.31 16.87
CA ILE A 102 -3.54 2.12 17.95
C ILE A 102 -2.38 2.84 18.65
N GLY A 103 -2.43 4.16 18.68
CA GLY A 103 -1.44 5.00 19.33
C GLY A 103 -1.54 5.00 20.85
N VAL A 104 -0.42 5.32 21.52
CA VAL A 104 -0.38 5.59 22.97
C VAL A 104 -1.19 6.84 23.29
N ILE A 105 -1.04 7.89 22.47
CA ILE A 105 -1.87 9.09 22.52
C ILE A 105 -3.12 8.83 21.68
N PRO A 106 -4.33 9.24 22.13
CA PRO A 106 -5.55 9.09 21.36
C PRO A 106 -5.45 9.87 20.04
N HIS A 107 -5.45 9.13 18.93
CA HIS A 107 -5.53 9.60 17.55
C HIS A 107 -6.50 8.67 16.81
N GLU A 108 -6.58 8.74 15.49
CA GLU A 108 -7.29 7.73 14.72
C GLU A 108 -6.71 6.31 14.91
N ALA A 109 -7.57 5.30 14.79
CA ALA A 109 -7.18 3.92 14.68
C ALA A 109 -6.87 3.61 13.21
N VAL A 110 -5.59 3.60 12.83
CA VAL A 110 -5.19 3.48 11.42
C VAL A 110 -5.34 2.03 10.96
N VAL A 111 -6.17 1.79 9.96
CA VAL A 111 -6.42 0.48 9.36
C VAL A 111 -5.54 0.29 8.13
N ILE A 112 -4.88 -0.86 8.03
CA ILE A 112 -4.02 -1.21 6.90
C ILE A 112 -4.69 -2.38 6.19
N ASP A 113 -5.38 -2.13 5.09
CA ASP A 113 -6.14 -3.16 4.39
C ASP A 113 -6.28 -2.85 2.89
N GLU A 114 -5.67 -3.69 2.06
CA GLU A 114 -5.79 -3.64 0.60
C GLU A 114 -7.21 -3.66 0.03
N LYS A 115 -8.23 -4.05 0.81
CA LYS A 115 -9.64 -4.00 0.36
C LYS A 115 -10.08 -2.60 -0.09
N HIS A 116 -9.34 -1.55 0.27
CA HIS A 116 -9.58 -0.17 -0.16
C HIS A 116 -8.90 0.20 -1.50
N GLY A 117 -8.11 -0.70 -2.09
CA GLY A 117 -7.53 -0.63 -3.43
C GLY A 117 -6.17 0.08 -3.53
N THR A 118 -6.03 1.26 -2.91
CA THR A 118 -4.85 2.13 -3.14
C THR A 118 -3.54 1.51 -2.63
N LEU A 119 -3.58 0.76 -1.53
CA LEU A 119 -2.40 0.05 -1.02
C LEU A 119 -1.85 -1.02 -1.98
N ALA A 120 -2.72 -1.75 -2.68
CA ALA A 120 -2.30 -2.75 -3.65
C ALA A 120 -1.62 -2.08 -4.86
N ASP A 121 -2.20 -0.99 -5.36
CA ASP A 121 -1.63 -0.21 -6.47
C ASP A 121 -0.26 0.39 -6.13
N ILE A 122 -0.09 0.86 -4.88
CA ILE A 122 1.19 1.37 -4.39
C ILE A 122 2.24 0.26 -4.37
N TYR A 123 1.89 -0.92 -3.86
CA TYR A 123 2.81 -2.07 -3.85
C TYR A 123 3.21 -2.47 -5.26
N HIS A 124 2.25 -2.60 -6.19
CA HIS A 124 2.55 -2.90 -7.59
C HIS A 124 3.45 -1.84 -8.23
N SER A 125 3.16 -0.56 -7.99
CA SER A 125 4.01 0.55 -8.46
C SER A 125 5.44 0.47 -7.90
N PHE A 126 5.58 0.08 -6.63
CA PHE A 126 6.89 -0.11 -6.00
C PHE A 126 7.67 -1.24 -6.67
N VAL A 127 7.04 -2.42 -6.82
CA VAL A 127 7.66 -3.59 -7.45
C VAL A 127 8.08 -3.30 -8.89
N MET A 128 7.20 -2.70 -9.69
CA MET A 128 7.51 -2.35 -11.09
C MET A 128 8.65 -1.36 -11.21
N LYS A 129 8.77 -0.42 -10.26
CA LYS A 129 9.80 0.63 -10.30
C LYS A 129 11.17 0.16 -9.78
N PHE A 130 11.21 -0.75 -8.81
CA PHE A 130 12.43 -1.04 -8.07
C PHE A 130 12.83 -2.53 -8.01
N VAL A 131 11.94 -3.46 -8.36
CA VAL A 131 12.16 -4.91 -8.20
C VAL A 131 12.07 -5.67 -9.54
N ALA A 132 11.25 -5.20 -10.49
CA ALA A 132 11.08 -5.86 -11.78
C ALA A 132 12.41 -5.99 -12.56
N PRO A 133 12.61 -7.10 -13.30
CA PRO A 133 13.87 -7.43 -13.95
C PRO A 133 14.23 -6.37 -15.00
N GLY A 134 15.37 -5.70 -14.77
CA GLY A 134 15.85 -4.55 -15.55
C GLY A 134 16.61 -3.54 -14.67
N GLY A 135 16.34 -3.53 -13.35
CA GLY A 135 17.18 -2.86 -12.36
C GLY A 135 18.41 -3.71 -12.01
N ALA A 136 19.58 -3.08 -11.95
CA ALA A 136 20.85 -3.73 -11.64
C ALA A 136 20.75 -4.63 -10.39
N ARG A 137 21.31 -5.85 -10.48
CA ARG A 137 21.46 -6.83 -9.37
C ARG A 137 22.47 -6.34 -8.32
N GLU A 138 22.24 -5.17 -7.75
CA GLU A 138 23.05 -4.67 -6.65
C GLU A 138 22.41 -5.04 -5.32
N THR A 139 23.25 -5.26 -4.29
CA THR A 139 22.92 -5.66 -2.92
C THR A 139 21.49 -5.32 -2.49
N LEU A 140 20.61 -6.32 -2.64
CA LEU A 140 19.16 -6.15 -2.73
C LEU A 140 18.56 -5.55 -1.44
N GLU A 141 19.07 -5.91 -0.27
CA GLU A 141 18.40 -5.66 1.02
C GLU A 141 18.58 -4.24 1.56
N GLU A 142 19.79 -3.70 1.59
CA GLU A 142 20.01 -2.34 2.09
C GLU A 142 19.41 -1.30 1.13
N LYS A 143 19.60 -1.52 -0.17
CA LYS A 143 19.04 -0.63 -1.20
C LYS A 143 17.52 -0.67 -1.21
N ILE A 144 16.88 -1.84 -1.05
CA ILE A 144 15.40 -1.91 -1.03
C ILE A 144 14.84 -1.15 0.17
N PHE A 145 15.47 -1.22 1.34
CA PHE A 145 15.04 -0.45 2.50
C PHE A 145 15.05 1.06 2.22
N PHE A 146 16.15 1.58 1.68
CA PHE A 146 16.22 3.00 1.28
C PHE A 146 15.18 3.35 0.21
N ARG A 147 14.94 2.46 -0.77
CA ARG A 147 13.87 2.66 -1.77
C ARG A 147 12.49 2.71 -1.13
N ILE A 148 12.19 1.84 -0.17
CA ILE A 148 10.91 1.84 0.56
C ILE A 148 10.72 3.15 1.31
N VAL A 149 11.75 3.61 2.03
CA VAL A 149 11.69 4.89 2.76
C VAL A 149 11.46 6.06 1.80
N GLN A 150 12.23 6.14 0.71
CA GLN A 150 12.08 7.20 -0.31
C GLN A 150 10.69 7.15 -0.96
N PHE A 151 10.24 5.97 -1.35
CA PHE A 151 8.95 5.78 -2.01
C PHE A 151 7.77 6.08 -1.08
N THR A 152 7.88 5.70 0.19
CA THR A 152 6.91 6.02 1.24
C THR A 152 6.79 7.53 1.43
N LYS A 153 7.93 8.24 1.55
CA LYS A 153 7.92 9.71 1.66
C LYS A 153 7.32 10.39 0.44
N TYR A 154 7.53 9.82 -0.75
CA TYR A 154 6.95 10.31 -1.99
C TYR A 154 5.44 10.08 -2.06
N LYS A 155 4.96 8.88 -1.72
CA LYS A 155 3.53 8.52 -1.79
C LYS A 155 2.70 9.10 -0.65
N LEU A 156 3.33 9.39 0.48
CA LEU A 156 2.69 9.85 1.70
C LEU A 156 3.57 10.90 2.41
N PRO A 157 3.64 12.13 1.87
CA PRO A 157 4.51 13.18 2.38
C PRO A 157 4.14 13.60 3.80
N LEU A 158 5.14 13.97 4.61
CA LEU A 158 4.92 14.40 5.98
C LEU A 158 4.28 15.80 5.98
N ASN A 159 3.03 15.88 6.42
CA ASN A 159 2.28 17.13 6.55
C ASN A 159 1.28 16.99 7.71
N GLU A 160 1.79 17.13 8.94
CA GLU A 160 0.97 16.95 10.15
C GLU A 160 -0.16 17.98 10.25
N GLU A 161 0.06 19.19 9.74
CA GLU A 161 -0.96 20.22 9.72
C GLU A 161 -2.15 19.82 8.84
N LYS A 162 -1.89 19.33 7.62
CA LYS A 162 -2.95 18.81 6.75
C LYS A 162 -3.64 17.60 7.37
N VAL A 163 -2.91 16.72 8.06
CA VAL A 163 -3.52 15.60 8.81
C VAL A 163 -4.49 16.10 9.89
N ARG A 164 -4.14 17.15 10.64
CA ARG A 164 -5.04 17.78 11.63
C ARG A 164 -6.29 18.36 10.96
N GLN A 165 -6.12 19.06 9.85
CA GLN A 165 -7.23 19.64 9.09
C GLN A 165 -8.17 18.57 8.53
N LEU A 166 -7.63 17.47 8.00
CA LEU A 166 -8.41 16.32 7.53
C LEU A 166 -9.17 15.67 8.69
N ALA A 167 -8.51 15.47 9.84
CA ALA A 167 -9.16 14.90 11.02
C ALA A 167 -10.36 15.75 11.47
N PHE A 168 -10.18 17.07 11.50
CA PHE A 168 -11.26 18.02 11.83
C PHE A 168 -12.40 17.98 10.80
N LYS A 169 -12.09 18.12 9.50
CA LYS A 169 -13.08 18.15 8.41
C LYS A 169 -13.88 16.85 8.29
N SER A 170 -13.20 15.71 8.40
CA SER A 170 -13.80 14.38 8.28
C SER A 170 -14.36 13.85 9.60
N ARG A 171 -14.35 14.66 10.68
CA ARG A 171 -14.81 14.28 12.03
C ARG A 171 -14.18 12.98 12.52
N ILE A 172 -12.90 12.78 12.19
CA ILE A 172 -12.12 11.64 12.66
C ILE A 172 -11.78 11.89 14.13
N GLY A 173 -12.53 11.23 15.00
CA GLY A 173 -12.31 11.27 16.43
C GLY A 173 -11.24 10.29 16.90
N PRO A 174 -10.84 10.38 18.17
CA PRO A 174 -9.97 9.39 18.81
C PRO A 174 -10.50 7.96 18.66
N ASP A 175 -9.59 7.04 18.36
CA ASP A 175 -9.78 5.62 18.13
C ASP A 175 -10.78 5.24 17.03
N ARG A 176 -11.28 6.21 16.26
CA ARG A 176 -12.11 5.89 15.10
C ARG A 176 -11.26 5.27 14.00
N LYS A 177 -11.74 4.18 13.43
CA LYS A 177 -11.08 3.52 12.30
C LYS A 177 -10.98 4.45 11.11
N THR A 178 -9.77 4.65 10.63
CA THR A 178 -9.47 5.38 9.39
C THR A 178 -8.53 4.55 8.55
N ALA A 179 -8.88 4.29 7.29
CA ALA A 179 -8.01 3.56 6.37
C ALA A 179 -6.76 4.39 6.04
N LEU A 180 -5.59 3.75 5.97
CA LEU A 180 -4.36 4.41 5.54
C LEU A 180 -4.49 5.00 4.12
N ASP A 181 -5.28 4.36 3.26
CA ASP A 181 -5.63 4.83 1.91
C ASP A 181 -6.20 6.25 1.89
N PHE A 182 -6.94 6.66 2.92
CA PHE A 182 -7.47 8.02 3.03
C PHE A 182 -6.33 9.04 3.03
N TYR A 183 -5.32 8.83 3.88
CA TYR A 183 -4.17 9.73 3.98
C TYR A 183 -3.27 9.71 2.73
N ILE A 184 -3.19 8.56 2.07
CA ILE A 184 -2.48 8.42 0.79
C ILE A 184 -3.18 9.23 -0.31
N LYS A 185 -4.50 9.10 -0.44
CA LYS A 185 -5.28 9.85 -1.45
C LYS A 185 -5.17 11.35 -1.23
N GLU A 186 -5.22 11.77 0.03
CA GLU A 186 -5.07 13.17 0.42
C GLU A 186 -3.62 13.66 0.39
N GLN A 187 -2.63 12.81 0.09
CA GLN A 187 -1.20 13.15 0.08
C GLN A 187 -0.79 13.88 1.38
N ALA A 188 -1.18 13.31 2.52
CA ALA A 188 -1.00 13.93 3.83
C ALA A 188 -0.71 12.87 4.91
N GLY A 189 0.56 12.76 5.30
CA GLY A 189 1.04 11.78 6.27
C GLY A 189 1.53 12.41 7.57
N ALA A 190 1.51 11.61 8.63
CA ALA A 190 2.27 11.82 9.86
C ALA A 190 3.32 10.70 9.94
N ALA A 191 4.28 10.79 10.88
CA ALA A 191 5.33 9.78 11.02
C ALA A 191 4.76 8.35 11.15
N ARG A 192 3.68 8.18 11.92
CA ARG A 192 2.97 6.90 12.08
C ARG A 192 2.43 6.35 10.75
N HIS A 193 1.87 7.21 9.90
CA HIS A 193 1.32 6.78 8.60
C HIS A 193 2.43 6.28 7.68
N GLN A 194 3.56 6.98 7.65
CA GLN A 194 4.73 6.58 6.86
C GLN A 194 5.30 5.25 7.35
N VAL A 195 5.46 5.08 8.67
CA VAL A 195 5.95 3.81 9.24
C VAL A 195 5.03 2.65 8.89
N LEU A 196 3.71 2.84 8.93
CA LEU A 196 2.73 1.81 8.57
C LEU A 196 2.78 1.46 7.08
N LEU A 197 2.90 2.46 6.20
CA LEU A 197 3.06 2.21 4.76
C LEU A 197 4.37 1.48 4.46
N ALA A 198 5.49 1.92 5.05
CA ALA A 198 6.78 1.26 4.88
C ALA A 198 6.77 -0.17 5.41
N GLY A 199 6.17 -0.40 6.58
CA GLY A 199 6.01 -1.74 7.16
C GLY A 199 5.15 -2.65 6.30
N TYR A 200 4.06 -2.13 5.73
CA TYR A 200 3.24 -2.86 4.77
C TYR A 200 4.05 -3.26 3.52
N LEU A 201 4.84 -2.34 2.95
CA LEU A 201 5.70 -2.63 1.78
C LEU A 201 6.80 -3.64 2.09
N LEU A 202 7.37 -3.62 3.29
CA LEU A 202 8.39 -4.59 3.73
C LEU A 202 7.82 -5.99 3.99
N GLN A 203 6.56 -6.07 4.40
CA GLN A 203 5.91 -7.35 4.68
C GLN A 203 5.51 -8.11 3.41
N ARG A 204 5.24 -7.40 2.32
CA ARG A 204 4.70 -7.92 1.06
C ARG A 204 5.82 -8.33 0.11
#